data_AF-A0A255PLD1-F1
#
_entry.id   AF-A0A255PLD1-F1
#
_cell.length_a   1.000
_cell.length_b   1.000
_cell.length_c   1.000
_cell.angle_alpha   90.00
_cell.angle_beta   90.00
_cell.angle_gamma   90.00
#
_symmetry.space_group_name_H-M   'P 1'
#
loop_
_entity.id
_entity.type
_entity.pdbx_description
1 polymer ?
#
loop_
_entity_poly.entity_id
_entity_poly.type
_entity_poly.pdbx_seq_one_letter_code
_entity_poly.pdbx_strand_id
1 'polypeptide(L)'
;MGVYIRQFPPRARTRIAIGDTDGLWSLQEHLQALTVDELRIANWQRANEGVKPSKQSKPPKPMARPGQGRGRDKNSPERIAKRKAALARAAERRRALAGGEIT
;
A
#
# COMPACT_ATOMS: atom_id res chain seq x y z
N MET A 1 17.81 -21.41 15.88
CA MET A 1 17.16 -20.41 16.77
C MET A 1 15.79 -19.93 16.29
N GLY A 2 15.52 -19.79 14.97
CA GLY A 2 14.23 -19.26 14.47
C GLY A 2 12.96 -20.10 14.75
N VAL A 3 13.10 -21.41 15.01
CA VAL A 3 11.95 -22.30 15.29
C VAL A 3 11.37 -22.07 16.69
N TYR A 4 12.22 -21.82 17.69
CA TYR A 4 11.77 -21.56 19.07
C TYR A 4 11.06 -20.22 19.21
N ILE A 5 11.42 -19.22 18.40
CA ILE A 5 10.75 -17.93 18.36
C ILE A 5 9.27 -18.10 17.93
N ARG A 6 8.97 -19.08 17.06
CA ARG A 6 7.60 -19.37 16.58
C ARG A 6 6.67 -19.97 17.64
N GLN A 7 7.23 -20.58 18.68
CA GLN A 7 6.44 -21.19 19.76
C GLN A 7 5.97 -20.15 20.80
N PHE A 8 6.59 -18.96 20.83
CA PHE A 8 6.13 -17.90 21.72
C PHE A 8 4.83 -17.26 21.25
N PRO A 9 3.96 -16.82 22.18
CA PRO A 9 2.77 -16.06 21.84
C PRO A 9 3.09 -14.83 20.99
N PRO A 10 2.21 -14.41 20.06
CA PRO A 10 2.46 -13.28 19.16
C PRO A 10 2.82 -11.95 19.84
N ARG A 11 2.44 -11.77 21.11
CA ARG A 11 2.73 -10.56 21.91
C ARG A 11 3.85 -10.76 22.95
N ALA A 12 4.60 -11.85 22.87
CA ALA A 12 5.71 -12.09 23.80
C ALA A 12 6.77 -10.99 23.66
N ARG A 13 7.22 -10.43 24.79
CA ARG A 13 8.22 -9.34 24.83
C ARG A 13 9.53 -9.74 24.14
N THR A 14 9.87 -11.02 24.14
CA THR A 14 11.04 -11.59 23.45
C THR A 14 10.96 -11.46 21.93
N ARG A 15 9.78 -11.64 21.33
CA ARG A 15 9.55 -11.38 19.90
C ARG A 15 9.73 -9.91 19.58
N ILE A 16 9.03 -9.05 20.32
CA ILE A 16 9.06 -7.60 20.13
C ILE A 16 10.49 -7.04 20.27
N ALA A 17 11.26 -7.53 21.25
CA ALA A 17 12.64 -7.11 21.51
C ALA A 17 13.64 -7.51 20.40
N ILE A 18 13.36 -8.56 19.63
CA ILE A 18 14.16 -8.99 18.47
C ILE A 18 13.80 -8.15 17.21
N GLY A 19 12.84 -7.21 17.32
CA GLY A 19 12.34 -6.44 16.18
C GLY A 19 11.23 -7.15 15.41
N ASP A 20 10.62 -8.20 15.98
CA ASP A 20 9.50 -8.95 15.40
C ASP A 20 8.18 -8.18 15.60
N THR A 21 8.11 -6.96 15.06
CA THR A 21 6.91 -6.12 15.10
C THR A 21 5.92 -6.46 13.98
N ASP A 22 6.39 -7.14 12.93
CA ASP A 22 5.59 -7.43 11.73
C ASP A 22 5.05 -8.86 11.69
N GLY A 23 5.44 -9.74 12.62
CA GLY A 23 4.94 -11.10 12.72
C GLY A 23 5.27 -11.90 11.47
N LEU A 24 6.43 -12.57 11.48
CA LEU A 24 6.92 -13.40 10.38
C LEU A 24 5.85 -14.40 9.92
N TRP A 25 5.18 -14.09 8.82
CA TRP A 25 4.51 -15.11 8.03
C TRP A 25 5.53 -16.19 7.71
N SER A 26 5.16 -17.43 7.99
CA SER A 26 5.84 -18.60 7.48
C SER A 26 5.75 -18.64 5.94
N LEU A 27 6.63 -19.43 5.32
CA LEU A 27 6.57 -19.66 3.87
C LEU A 27 5.19 -20.15 3.44
N GLN A 28 4.56 -21.04 4.23
CA GLN A 28 3.22 -21.54 3.95
C GLN A 28 2.18 -20.41 3.94
N GLU A 29 2.23 -19.47 4.88
CA GLU A 29 1.32 -18.32 4.89
C GLU A 29 1.55 -17.40 3.70
N HIS A 30 2.81 -17.17 3.30
CA HIS A 30 3.12 -16.42 2.09
C HIS A 30 2.60 -17.08 0.82
N LEU A 31 2.72 -18.40 0.70
CA LEU A 31 2.22 -19.18 -0.44
C LEU A 31 0.69 -19.21 -0.46
N GLN A 32 0.06 -19.45 0.69
CA GLN A 32 -1.40 -19.40 0.81
C GLN A 32 -1.95 -18.01 0.49
N ALA A 33 -1.23 -16.97 0.85
CA ALA A 33 -1.64 -15.62 0.47
C ALA A 33 -1.56 -15.38 -1.04
N LEU A 34 -0.53 -15.91 -1.72
CA LEU A 34 -0.44 -15.84 -3.18
C LEU A 34 -1.61 -16.55 -3.84
N THR A 35 -1.97 -17.76 -3.39
CA THR A 35 -3.10 -18.48 -3.98
C THR A 35 -4.42 -17.72 -3.81
N VAL A 36 -4.65 -17.12 -2.64
CA VAL A 36 -5.84 -16.29 -2.40
C VAL A 36 -5.84 -15.04 -3.28
N ASP A 37 -4.69 -14.38 -3.46
CA ASP A 37 -4.56 -13.20 -4.32
C ASP A 37 -4.91 -13.54 -5.78
N GLU A 38 -4.38 -14.67 -6.30
CA GLU A 38 -4.66 -15.13 -7.67
C GLU A 38 -6.13 -15.52 -7.87
N LEU A 39 -6.73 -16.23 -6.90
CA LEU A 39 -8.16 -16.59 -6.97
C LEU A 39 -9.06 -15.34 -6.99
N ARG A 40 -8.70 -14.29 -6.24
CA ARG A 40 -9.44 -13.02 -6.28
C ARG A 40 -9.37 -12.35 -7.65
N ILE A 41 -8.19 -12.36 -8.27
CA ILE A 41 -8.00 -11.80 -9.61
C ILE A 41 -8.81 -12.61 -10.64
N ALA A 42 -8.73 -13.94 -10.61
CA ALA A 42 -9.48 -14.80 -11.53
C ALA A 42 -11.00 -14.58 -11.41
N ASN A 43 -11.51 -14.49 -10.18
CA ASN A 43 -12.92 -14.20 -9.94
C ASN A 43 -13.31 -12.80 -10.43
N TRP A 44 -12.45 -11.80 -10.23
CA TRP A 44 -12.66 -10.45 -10.75
C TRP A 44 -12.68 -10.42 -12.29
N GLN A 45 -11.77 -11.14 -12.95
CA GLN A 45 -11.74 -11.24 -14.42
C GLN A 45 -13.03 -11.84 -14.95
N ARG A 46 -13.48 -12.96 -14.36
CA ARG A 46 -14.75 -13.60 -14.73
C ARG A 46 -15.95 -12.69 -14.49
N ALA A 47 -15.98 -11.96 -13.37
CA ALA A 47 -17.08 -11.04 -13.06
C ALA A 47 -17.15 -9.83 -14.01
N ASN A 48 -16.05 -9.47 -14.66
CA ASN A 48 -15.97 -8.34 -15.59
C ASN A 48 -15.95 -8.76 -17.06
N GLU A 49 -16.10 -10.06 -17.34
CA GLU A 49 -16.18 -10.59 -18.69
C GLU A 49 -17.42 -10.02 -19.42
N GLY A 50 -17.24 -9.51 -20.63
CA GLY A 50 -18.32 -8.85 -21.40
C GLY A 50 -18.73 -7.45 -20.89
N VAL A 51 -18.18 -6.98 -19.77
CA VAL A 51 -18.46 -5.63 -19.25
C VAL A 51 -17.54 -4.61 -19.93
N LYS A 52 -18.13 -3.50 -20.39
CA LYS A 52 -17.36 -2.38 -20.96
C LYS A 52 -16.31 -1.89 -19.95
N PRO A 53 -15.07 -1.56 -20.38
CA PRO A 53 -13.99 -1.16 -19.46
C PRO A 53 -14.36 -0.03 -18.49
N SER A 54 -15.19 0.93 -18.90
CA SER A 54 -15.65 2.03 -18.05
C SER A 54 -16.60 1.62 -16.93
N LYS A 55 -17.22 0.44 -17.02
CA LYS A 55 -18.15 -0.11 -16.03
C LYS A 55 -17.54 -1.26 -15.23
N GLN A 56 -16.29 -1.64 -15.50
CA GLN A 56 -15.63 -2.71 -14.76
C GLN A 56 -15.36 -2.29 -13.31
N SER A 57 -15.52 -3.25 -12.39
CA SER A 57 -15.14 -3.04 -11.00
C SER A 57 -13.62 -2.90 -10.88
N LYS A 58 -13.13 -2.24 -9.81
CA LYS A 58 -11.69 -2.10 -9.61
C LYS A 58 -11.06 -3.46 -9.32
N PRO A 59 -9.85 -3.74 -9.84
CA PRO A 59 -9.15 -4.98 -9.54
C PRO A 59 -8.85 -5.09 -8.04
N PRO A 60 -8.95 -6.30 -7.47
CA PRO A 60 -8.65 -6.52 -6.07
C PRO A 60 -7.18 -6.22 -5.80
N LYS A 61 -6.88 -5.68 -4.62
CA LYS A 61 -5.50 -5.49 -4.18
C LYS A 61 -4.99 -6.76 -3.50
N PRO A 62 -3.70 -7.09 -3.66
CA PRO A 62 -3.08 -8.17 -2.91
C PRO A 62 -3.24 -7.98 -1.40
N MET A 63 -3.31 -9.10 -0.67
CA MET A 63 -3.30 -9.08 0.79
C MET A 63 -2.04 -8.42 1.32
N ALA A 64 -2.19 -7.61 2.37
CA ALA A 64 -1.05 -6.96 3.01
C ALA A 64 -0.16 -8.01 3.67
N ARG A 65 1.12 -8.03 3.28
CA ARG A 65 2.11 -8.99 3.79
C ARG A 65 3.03 -8.31 4.82
N PRO A 66 3.40 -9.00 5.91
CA PRO A 66 4.50 -8.58 6.77
C PRO A 66 5.76 -8.25 5.95
N GLY A 67 6.46 -7.17 6.30
CA GLY A 67 7.67 -6.73 5.60
C GLY A 67 7.46 -6.10 4.21
N GLN A 68 6.31 -6.27 3.56
CA GLN A 68 5.92 -5.42 2.43
C GLN A 68 5.27 -4.16 2.99
N GLY A 69 6.01 -3.05 2.95
CA GLY A 69 5.56 -1.77 3.46
C GLY A 69 4.13 -1.46 3.02
N ARG A 70 3.24 -1.18 3.98
CA ARG A 70 1.87 -0.76 3.70
C ARG A 70 1.94 0.43 2.74
N GLY A 71 1.15 0.37 1.65
CA GLY A 71 1.16 1.42 0.62
C GLY A 71 1.08 2.80 1.26
N ARG A 72 2.02 3.69 0.88
CA ARG A 72 2.21 5.01 1.52
C ARG A 72 0.89 5.72 1.74
N ASP A 73 0.59 6.03 3.01
CA ASP A 73 -0.62 6.76 3.36
C ASP A 73 -0.66 8.08 2.58
N LYS A 74 -1.79 8.28 1.87
CA LYS A 74 -2.03 9.50 1.10
C LYS A 74 -2.30 10.69 2.02
N ASN A 75 -2.68 10.42 3.28
CA ASN A 75 -3.02 11.41 4.28
C ASN A 75 -1.90 11.67 5.29
N SER A 76 -0.68 11.20 5.03
CA SER A 76 0.47 11.57 5.85
C SER A 76 0.65 13.11 5.86
N PRO A 77 0.85 13.72 7.04
CA PRO A 77 0.96 15.17 7.18
C PRO A 77 2.06 15.75 6.30
N GLU A 78 3.17 15.02 6.12
CA GLU A 78 4.27 15.42 5.24
C GLU A 78 3.85 15.51 3.77
N ARG A 79 3.04 14.57 3.29
CA ARG A 79 2.52 14.61 1.90
C ARG A 79 1.53 15.74 1.71
N ILE A 80 0.68 16.00 2.71
CA ILE A 80 -0.28 17.11 2.68
C ILE A 80 0.49 18.44 2.60
N ALA A 81 1.51 18.62 3.42
CA ALA A 81 2.37 19.80 3.39
C ALA A 81 3.06 19.96 2.02
N LYS A 82 3.66 18.90 1.49
CA LYS A 82 4.31 18.91 0.16
C LYS A 82 3.33 19.26 -0.96
N ARG A 83 2.10 18.75 -0.91
CA ARG A 83 1.04 19.06 -1.88
C ARG A 83 0.62 20.54 -1.80
N LYS A 84 0.40 21.07 -0.59
CA LYS A 84 0.06 22.49 -0.40
C LYS A 84 1.17 23.40 -0.91
N ALA A 85 2.43 23.09 -0.60
CA ALA A 85 3.58 23.85 -1.08
C ALA A 85 3.72 23.83 -2.60
N ALA A 86 3.41 22.70 -3.26
CA ALA A 86 3.41 22.62 -4.71
C ALA A 86 2.28 23.45 -5.35
N LEU A 87 1.08 23.44 -4.76
CA LEU A 87 -0.05 24.27 -5.21
C LEU A 87 0.23 25.76 -5.05
N ALA A 88 0.85 26.18 -3.93
CA ALA A 88 1.24 27.56 -3.71
C ALA A 88 2.22 28.05 -4.80
N ARG A 89 3.27 27.27 -5.09
CA ARG A 89 4.23 27.57 -6.16
C ARG A 89 3.57 27.65 -7.55
N ALA A 90 2.62 26.76 -7.84
CA ALA A 90 1.89 26.80 -9.10
C ALA A 90 0.99 28.05 -9.23
N ALA A 91 0.34 28.46 -8.13
CA ALA A 91 -0.48 29.65 -8.09
C ALA A 91 0.36 30.93 -8.25
N GLU A 92 1.51 31.00 -7.59
CA GLU A 92 2.48 32.07 -7.72
C GLU A 92 2.99 32.19 -9.16
N ARG A 93 3.42 31.07 -9.77
CA ARG A 93 3.83 31.05 -11.17
C ARG A 93 2.72 31.51 -12.11
N ARG A 94 1.46 31.09 -11.88
CA ARG A 94 0.31 31.52 -12.68
C ARG A 94 0.05 33.01 -12.55
N ARG A 95 0.24 33.60 -11.36
CA ARG A 95 0.13 35.04 -11.14
C ARG A 95 1.26 35.81 -11.83
N ALA A 96 2.50 35.34 -11.72
CA ALA A 96 3.65 35.95 -12.38
C ALA A 96 3.53 35.93 -13.92
N LEU A 97 3.03 34.83 -14.50
CA LEU A 97 2.72 34.74 -15.93
C LEU A 97 1.59 35.71 -16.33
N ALA A 98 0.55 35.86 -15.50
CA ALA A 98 -0.55 36.79 -15.76
C ALA A 98 -0.13 38.26 -15.61
N GLY A 99 0.85 38.55 -14.74
CA GLY A 99 1.43 39.87 -14.53
C GLY A 99 2.54 40.24 -15.51
N GLY A 100 2.99 39.31 -16.38
CA GLY A 100 4.06 39.54 -17.35
C GLY A 100 5.47 39.64 -16.73
N GLU A 101 5.64 39.24 -15.47
CA GLU A 101 6.94 39.25 -14.77
C GLU A 101 7.86 38.09 -15.20
N ILE A 102 7.28 37.06 -15.82
CA ILE A 102 7.97 35.87 -16.33
C ILE A 102 7.37 35.56 -17.70
N THR A 103 8.23 35.39 -18.72
CA THR A 103 7.85 34.97 -20.08
C THR A 103 7.84 33.45 -20.26
#